data_AF-A0A6I0FKU2-F1
#
_entry.id   AF-A0A6I0FKU2-F1
#
_cell.length_a   1.000
_cell.length_b   1.000
_cell.length_c   1.000
_cell.angle_alpha   90.00
_cell.angle_beta   90.00
_cell.angle_gamma   90.00
#
_symmetry.space_group_name_H-M   'P 1'
#
loop_
_entity.id
_entity.type
_entity.pdbx_description
1 polymer ?
#
loop_
_entity_poly.entity_id
_entity_poly.type
_entity_poly.pdbx_seq_one_letter_code
_entity_poly.pdbx_strand_id
1 'polypeptide(L)'
;MKKIVVLLMVCLVILAGCNTDNETSNPSQASNKSKDTELDLMLAQTRLEKKTLFLEKGIVMSSTEEFYQFPGQSQNIPTWEDEDYSFFYECSKAYVDYIKEKHGFDPVISQQCLDPRMNAIYDDSDKGVANGYNNEDIYLVEYETQDENVYSYLVVVRENDGTWHVIHEGLSYKKGE
;
A
#
# COMPACT_ATOMS: atom_id res chain seq x y z
N MET A 1 1.94 -34.68 -10.04
CA MET A 1 2.41 -34.25 -8.72
C MET A 1 3.92 -34.14 -8.73
N LYS A 2 4.47 -32.93 -8.81
CA LYS A 2 5.88 -32.63 -8.55
C LYS A 2 5.92 -31.39 -7.67
N LYS A 3 6.25 -31.57 -6.40
CA LYS A 3 6.50 -30.49 -5.46
C LYS A 3 7.89 -29.94 -5.79
N ILE A 4 7.96 -28.71 -6.28
CA ILE A 4 9.22 -27.97 -6.40
C ILE A 4 9.35 -27.21 -5.09
N VAL A 5 10.32 -27.63 -4.27
CA VAL A 5 10.77 -26.88 -3.09
C VAL A 5 11.70 -25.79 -3.62
N VAL A 6 11.23 -24.54 -3.63
CA VAL A 6 12.10 -23.39 -3.91
C VAL A 6 12.81 -23.05 -2.61
N LEU A 7 14.10 -23.36 -2.57
CA LEU A 7 15.02 -22.99 -1.51
C LEU A 7 15.36 -21.50 -1.68
N LEU A 8 14.72 -20.62 -0.91
CA LEU A 8 15.09 -19.20 -0.87
C LEU A 8 16.44 -19.05 -0.16
N MET A 9 17.50 -18.94 -0.96
CA MET A 9 18.84 -18.64 -0.49
C MET A 9 18.93 -17.12 -0.30
N VAL A 10 18.70 -16.64 0.93
CA VAL A 10 18.95 -15.25 1.29
C VAL A 10 20.47 -15.03 1.33
N CYS A 11 21.00 -14.44 0.26
CA CYS A 11 22.38 -13.98 0.21
C CYS A 11 22.53 -12.76 1.12
N LEU A 12 22.98 -13.00 2.35
CA LEU A 12 23.46 -11.97 3.27
C LEU A 12 24.80 -11.44 2.73
N VAL A 13 24.77 -10.38 1.93
CA VAL A 13 25.98 -9.67 1.51
C VAL A 13 26.43 -8.78 2.67
N ILE A 14 27.29 -9.32 3.54
CA ILE A 14 28.03 -8.52 4.51
C ILE A 14 29.18 -7.85 3.73
N LEU A 15 28.94 -6.64 3.23
CA LEU A 15 30.03 -5.75 2.86
C LEU A 15 30.64 -5.19 4.15
N ALA A 16 31.74 -5.80 4.56
CA ALA A 16 32.71 -5.19 5.46
C ALA A 16 33.32 -3.98 4.74
N GLY A 17 32.83 -2.79 5.06
CA GLY A 17 33.44 -1.51 4.68
C GLY A 17 33.88 -0.78 5.95
N CYS A 18 35.18 -0.79 6.22
CA CYS A 18 35.78 0.16 7.15
C CYS A 18 35.60 1.58 6.59
N ASN A 19 34.97 2.46 7.35
CA ASN A 19 35.35 3.87 7.42
C ASN A 19 34.89 4.43 8.76
N THR A 20 35.88 4.94 9.50
CA THR A 20 35.70 5.82 10.64
C THR A 20 34.99 7.08 10.19
N ASP A 21 33.84 7.39 10.78
CA ASP A 21 33.43 8.77 11.04
C ASP A 21 32.51 8.82 12.27
N ASN A 22 32.78 9.85 13.06
CA ASN A 22 32.32 10.06 14.42
C ASN A 22 30.92 10.68 14.38
N GLU A 23 29.85 9.88 14.27
CA GLU A 23 28.48 10.37 14.38
C GLU A 23 27.86 9.95 15.71
N THR A 24 27.43 10.96 16.46
CA THR A 24 26.66 10.79 17.68
C THR A 24 25.34 10.11 17.32
N SER A 25 25.25 8.80 17.52
CA SER A 25 24.05 8.03 17.25
C SER A 25 22.91 8.55 18.10
N ASN A 26 22.01 9.32 17.50
CA ASN A 26 20.81 9.82 18.15
C ASN A 26 19.86 8.63 18.40
N PRO A 27 19.52 8.29 19.66
CA PRO A 27 18.72 7.10 19.97
C PRO A 27 17.35 7.08 19.27
N SER A 28 16.81 8.26 18.95
CA SER A 28 15.53 8.44 18.27
C SER A 28 15.53 7.95 16.80
N GLN A 29 16.62 8.16 16.06
CA GLN A 29 16.75 7.65 14.69
C GLN A 29 16.92 6.13 14.65
N ALA A 30 17.68 5.57 15.59
CA ALA A 30 17.80 4.12 15.73
C ALA A 30 16.46 3.46 16.11
N SER A 31 15.69 4.09 17.01
CA SER A 31 14.38 3.58 17.43
C SER A 31 13.32 3.66 16.33
N ASN A 32 13.33 4.69 15.48
CA ASN A 32 12.38 4.81 14.37
C ASN A 32 12.68 3.78 13.28
N LYS A 33 13.97 3.61 12.92
CA LYS A 33 14.38 2.59 11.95
C LYS A 33 13.97 1.17 12.38
N SER A 34 14.05 0.87 13.68
CA SER A 34 13.61 -0.42 14.23
C SER A 34 12.10 -0.64 14.09
N LYS A 35 11.29 0.41 14.29
CA LYS A 35 9.82 0.34 14.14
C LYS A 35 9.39 0.22 12.68
N ASP A 36 10.05 0.96 11.79
CA ASP A 36 9.77 0.90 10.36
C ASP A 36 10.07 -0.51 9.82
N THR A 37 11.15 -1.13 10.30
CA THR A 37 11.50 -2.52 9.93
C THR A 37 10.44 -3.51 10.40
N GLU A 38 9.88 -3.35 11.61
CA GLU A 38 8.81 -4.22 12.12
C GLU A 38 7.53 -4.05 11.30
N LEU A 39 7.15 -2.81 11.00
CA LEU A 39 5.99 -2.50 10.15
C LEU A 39 6.14 -3.10 8.75
N ASP A 40 7.30 -2.94 8.12
CA ASP A 40 7.58 -3.48 6.79
C ASP A 40 7.45 -5.02 6.77
N LEU A 41 7.90 -5.70 7.82
CA LEU A 41 7.74 -7.16 7.99
C LEU A 41 6.27 -7.56 8.12
N MET A 42 5.49 -6.82 8.94
CA MET A 42 4.05 -7.07 9.08
C MET A 42 3.33 -6.89 7.75
N LEU A 43 3.59 -5.78 7.04
CA LEU A 43 3.00 -5.50 5.73
C LEU A 43 3.33 -6.59 4.71
N ALA A 44 4.60 -7.00 4.64
CA ALA A 44 5.04 -8.06 3.74
C ALA A 44 4.35 -9.39 4.04
N GLN A 45 4.24 -9.78 5.32
CA GLN A 45 3.56 -11.01 5.72
C GLN A 45 2.07 -10.97 5.35
N THR A 46 1.36 -9.88 5.69
CA THR A 46 -0.07 -9.74 5.37
C THR A 46 -0.33 -9.76 3.87
N ARG A 47 0.49 -9.06 3.07
CA ARG A 47 0.40 -9.07 1.60
C ARG A 47 0.57 -10.47 1.03
N LEU A 48 1.54 -11.24 1.53
CA LEU A 48 1.77 -12.62 1.13
C LEU A 48 0.59 -13.53 1.49
N GLU A 49 0.03 -13.39 2.69
CA GLU A 49 -1.14 -14.15 3.13
C GLU A 49 -2.36 -13.87 2.24
N LYS A 50 -2.65 -12.59 1.95
CA LYS A 50 -3.75 -12.19 1.05
C LYS A 50 -3.53 -12.70 -0.38
N LYS A 51 -2.31 -12.57 -0.92
CA LYS A 51 -1.95 -13.09 -2.24
C LYS A 51 -2.13 -14.60 -2.33
N THR A 52 -1.69 -15.33 -1.30
CA THR A 52 -1.83 -16.79 -1.24
C THR A 52 -3.30 -17.20 -1.21
N LEU A 53 -4.12 -16.56 -0.38
CA LEU A 53 -5.56 -16.83 -0.30
C LEU A 53 -6.27 -16.55 -1.61
N PHE A 54 -5.93 -15.45 -2.30
CA PHE A 54 -6.47 -15.14 -3.61
C PHE A 54 -6.11 -16.20 -4.65
N LEU A 55 -4.83 -16.58 -4.76
CA LEU A 55 -4.37 -17.56 -5.73
C LEU A 55 -4.91 -18.98 -5.47
N GLU A 56 -5.05 -19.38 -4.21
CA GLU A 56 -5.52 -20.73 -3.86
C GLU A 56 -7.04 -20.87 -3.91
N LYS A 57 -7.78 -19.84 -3.50
CA LYS A 57 -9.23 -19.92 -3.24
C LYS A 57 -10.06 -18.99 -4.12
N GLY A 58 -9.44 -18.10 -4.90
CA GLY A 58 -10.14 -17.06 -5.65
C GLY A 58 -10.82 -16.02 -4.76
N ILE A 59 -10.46 -15.96 -3.47
CA ILE A 59 -11.07 -15.06 -2.50
C ILE A 59 -10.32 -13.73 -2.56
N VAL A 60 -10.97 -12.69 -3.05
CA VAL A 60 -10.58 -11.31 -2.78
C VAL A 60 -11.11 -10.98 -1.38
N MET A 61 -10.22 -10.94 -0.39
CA MET A 61 -10.63 -10.56 0.96
C MET A 61 -10.92 -9.06 0.99
N SER A 62 -12.20 -8.69 0.93
CA SER A 62 -12.64 -7.37 1.38
C SER A 62 -12.39 -7.30 2.88
N SER A 63 -11.56 -6.35 3.29
CA SER A 63 -11.67 -5.64 4.57
C SER A 63 -12.30 -6.39 5.75
N THR A 64 -11.74 -7.52 6.19
CA THR A 64 -11.92 -7.86 7.61
C THR A 64 -11.06 -6.88 8.40
N GLU A 65 -11.61 -6.28 9.45
CA GLU A 65 -10.92 -5.33 10.34
C GLU A 65 -9.53 -5.86 10.78
N GLU A 66 -9.40 -7.18 10.89
CA GLU A 66 -8.17 -7.89 11.21
C GLU A 66 -6.98 -7.53 10.31
N PHE A 67 -7.20 -7.26 9.01
CA PHE A 67 -6.13 -6.87 8.08
C PHE A 67 -5.78 -5.40 8.10
N TYR A 68 -6.49 -4.56 8.86
CA TYR A 68 -6.19 -3.13 9.00
C TYR A 68 -5.58 -2.78 10.36
N GLN A 69 -5.26 -3.76 11.20
CA GLN A 69 -4.68 -3.53 12.52
C GLN A 69 -3.16 -3.33 12.46
N PHE A 70 -2.72 -2.30 11.75
CA PHE A 70 -1.31 -1.90 11.73
C PHE A 70 -1.05 -0.78 12.76
N PRO A 71 0.09 -0.80 13.46
CA PRO A 71 0.50 0.30 14.33
C PRO A 71 0.54 1.63 13.55
N GLY A 72 -0.13 2.65 14.07
CA GLY A 72 -0.17 3.97 13.43
C GLY A 72 -1.22 4.12 12.33
N GLN A 73 -2.11 3.14 12.13
CA GLN A 73 -3.19 3.23 11.15
C GLN A 73 -4.14 4.39 11.47
N SER A 74 -4.41 5.23 10.47
CA SER A 74 -5.37 6.32 10.60
C SER A 74 -6.74 5.81 11.03
N GLN A 75 -7.37 6.53 11.95
CA GLN A 75 -8.75 6.27 12.39
C GLN A 75 -9.78 7.04 11.55
N ASN A 76 -9.32 7.87 10.61
CA ASN A 76 -10.16 8.70 9.75
C ASN A 76 -10.32 8.12 8.33
N ILE A 77 -9.89 6.87 8.13
CA ILE A 77 -10.16 6.10 6.91
C ILE A 77 -11.68 5.90 6.83
N PRO A 78 -12.34 6.32 5.74
CA PRO A 78 -13.77 6.11 5.61
C PRO A 78 -14.12 4.62 5.59
N THR A 79 -15.29 4.28 6.11
CA THR A 79 -15.79 2.89 6.12
C THR A 79 -16.58 2.55 4.85
N TRP A 80 -17.11 3.58 4.16
CA TRP A 80 -17.98 3.45 2.97
C TRP A 80 -19.12 2.43 3.15
N GLU A 81 -19.61 2.26 4.38
CA GLU A 81 -20.64 1.26 4.72
C GLU A 81 -21.99 1.51 4.02
N ASP A 82 -22.27 2.77 3.69
CA ASP A 82 -23.50 3.18 2.99
C ASP A 82 -23.37 3.11 1.46
N GLU A 83 -22.18 2.85 0.93
CA GLU A 83 -21.92 2.77 -0.51
C GLU A 83 -22.27 1.39 -1.05
N ASP A 84 -22.75 1.34 -2.30
CA ASP A 84 -23.18 0.10 -2.93
C ASP A 84 -22.07 -0.57 -3.76
N TYR A 85 -22.39 -1.69 -4.39
CA TYR A 85 -21.45 -2.40 -5.25
C TYR A 85 -20.93 -1.54 -6.42
N SER A 86 -21.76 -0.65 -6.96
CA SER A 86 -21.37 0.20 -8.10
C SER A 86 -20.26 1.17 -7.72
N PHE A 87 -20.30 1.72 -6.50
CA PHE A 87 -19.22 2.55 -5.96
C PHE A 87 -17.86 1.85 -6.03
N PHE A 88 -17.78 0.62 -5.49
CA PHE A 88 -16.52 -0.13 -5.46
C PHE A 88 -16.13 -0.62 -6.85
N TYR A 89 -17.11 -0.96 -7.69
CA TYR A 89 -16.86 -1.35 -9.08
C TYR A 89 -16.24 -0.20 -9.88
N GLU A 90 -16.81 0.99 -9.85
CA GLU A 90 -16.30 2.15 -10.61
C GLU A 90 -14.92 2.61 -10.09
N CYS A 91 -14.74 2.64 -8.76
CA CYS A 91 -13.44 2.91 -8.16
C CYS A 91 -12.38 1.88 -8.60
N SER A 92 -12.72 0.58 -8.55
CA SER A 92 -11.81 -0.49 -8.99
C SER A 92 -11.48 -0.47 -10.46
N LYS A 93 -12.49 -0.21 -11.29
CA LYS A 93 -12.31 -0.01 -12.72
C LYS A 93 -11.32 1.12 -13.00
N ALA A 94 -11.47 2.27 -12.33
CA ALA A 94 -10.60 3.42 -12.54
C ALA A 94 -9.12 3.11 -12.27
N TYR A 95 -8.79 2.46 -11.15
CA TYR A 95 -7.40 2.16 -10.84
C TYR A 95 -6.83 0.97 -11.64
N VAL A 96 -7.65 -0.04 -11.96
CA VAL A 96 -7.19 -1.17 -12.80
C VAL A 96 -6.93 -0.71 -14.22
N ASP A 97 -7.83 0.07 -14.81
CA ASP A 97 -7.65 0.63 -16.15
C ASP A 97 -6.40 1.52 -16.18
N TYR A 98 -6.19 2.37 -15.17
CA TYR A 98 -4.98 3.18 -15.06
C TYR A 98 -3.69 2.34 -15.04
N ILE A 99 -3.63 1.27 -14.22
CA ILE A 99 -2.44 0.40 -14.15
C ILE A 99 -2.20 -0.28 -15.51
N LYS A 100 -3.27 -0.78 -16.13
CA LYS A 100 -3.20 -1.44 -17.43
C LYS A 100 -2.71 -0.49 -18.53
N GLU A 101 -3.26 0.71 -18.60
CA GLU A 101 -2.92 1.70 -19.63
C GLU A 101 -1.49 2.24 -19.45
N LYS A 102 -1.09 2.53 -18.20
CA LYS A 102 0.21 3.12 -17.92
C LYS A 102 1.36 2.11 -17.94
N HIS A 103 1.13 0.91 -17.40
CA HIS A 103 2.20 -0.09 -17.18
C HIS A 103 2.06 -1.35 -18.03
N GLY A 104 0.93 -1.55 -18.71
CA GLY A 104 0.74 -2.66 -19.66
C GLY A 104 0.51 -4.02 -19.01
N PHE A 105 0.08 -4.09 -17.75
CA PHE A 105 -0.26 -5.33 -17.06
C PHE A 105 -1.53 -5.21 -16.22
N ASP A 106 -2.18 -6.34 -15.97
CA ASP A 106 -3.30 -6.45 -15.03
C ASP A 106 -2.73 -6.86 -13.65
N PRO A 107 -2.89 -6.06 -12.58
CA PRO A 107 -2.32 -6.37 -11.28
C PRO A 107 -2.98 -7.61 -10.68
N VAL A 108 -2.18 -8.60 -10.26
CA VAL A 108 -2.68 -9.82 -9.61
C VAL A 108 -3.34 -9.47 -8.27
N ILE A 109 -2.77 -8.52 -7.55
CA ILE A 109 -3.28 -7.99 -6.29
C ILE A 109 -3.35 -6.46 -6.41
N SER A 110 -4.56 -5.94 -6.30
CA SER A 110 -4.84 -4.53 -6.06
C SER A 110 -5.94 -4.45 -5.00
N GLN A 111 -5.72 -3.63 -3.97
CA GLN A 111 -6.58 -3.58 -2.79
C GLN A 111 -6.47 -2.21 -2.13
N GLN A 112 -7.38 -1.91 -1.22
CA GLN A 112 -7.24 -0.74 -0.36
C GLN A 112 -5.91 -0.81 0.42
N CYS A 113 -5.25 0.35 0.52
CA CYS A 113 -3.90 0.47 1.07
C CYS A 113 -3.80 0.01 2.52
N LEU A 114 -2.87 -0.89 2.80
CA LEU A 114 -2.62 -1.40 4.15
C LEU A 114 -1.61 -0.54 4.92
N ASP A 115 -0.73 0.18 4.20
CA ASP A 115 0.39 0.92 4.78
C ASP A 115 -0.07 2.15 5.58
N PRO A 116 0.14 2.19 6.91
CA PRO A 116 -0.21 3.34 7.74
C PRO A 116 0.44 4.66 7.30
N ARG A 117 1.64 4.58 6.71
CA ARG A 117 2.38 5.77 6.26
C ARG A 117 1.66 6.47 5.12
N MET A 118 0.98 5.71 4.26
CA MET A 118 0.12 6.26 3.20
C MET A 118 -1.24 6.68 3.75
N ASN A 119 -1.84 5.86 4.63
CA ASN A 119 -3.13 6.16 5.25
C ASN A 119 -3.11 7.42 6.15
N ALA A 120 -1.95 7.95 6.51
CA ALA A 120 -1.82 9.25 7.17
C ALA A 120 -2.44 10.42 6.36
N ILE A 121 -2.67 10.25 5.04
CA ILE A 121 -3.39 11.23 4.21
C ILE A 121 -4.76 11.63 4.78
N TYR A 122 -5.44 10.70 5.47
CA TYR A 122 -6.77 10.94 6.03
C TYR A 122 -6.73 11.79 7.30
N ASP A 123 -5.57 11.85 7.96
CA ASP A 123 -5.31 12.66 9.16
C ASP A 123 -4.75 14.04 8.81
N ASP A 124 -3.99 14.13 7.71
CA ASP A 124 -3.36 15.36 7.27
C ASP A 124 -4.38 16.38 6.74
N SER A 125 -4.29 17.61 7.22
CA SER A 125 -5.20 18.70 6.81
C SER A 125 -5.02 19.12 5.35
N ASP A 126 -3.80 19.01 4.80
CA ASP A 126 -3.51 19.36 3.40
C ASP A 126 -3.67 18.19 2.43
N LYS A 127 -3.76 16.95 2.94
CA LYS A 127 -3.91 15.70 2.18
C LYS A 127 -2.90 15.53 1.03
N GLY A 128 -1.76 16.23 1.09
CA GLY A 128 -0.72 16.22 0.07
C GLY A 128 -1.24 16.44 -1.36
N VAL A 129 -1.07 15.44 -2.21
CA VAL A 129 -1.55 15.44 -3.61
C VAL A 129 -3.07 15.54 -3.73
N ALA A 130 -3.83 15.11 -2.72
CA ALA A 130 -5.30 15.17 -2.69
C ALA A 130 -5.84 16.42 -1.97
N ASN A 131 -5.06 17.50 -1.89
CA ASN A 131 -5.53 18.74 -1.28
C ASN A 131 -6.84 19.23 -1.93
N GLY A 132 -7.86 19.47 -1.10
CA GLY A 132 -9.18 19.92 -1.53
C GLY A 132 -10.24 18.82 -1.61
N TYR A 133 -9.87 17.55 -1.45
CA TYR A 133 -10.81 16.43 -1.36
C TYR A 133 -11.19 16.12 0.09
N ASN A 134 -12.41 15.64 0.32
CA ASN A 134 -12.81 15.08 1.60
C ASN A 134 -12.29 13.64 1.73
N ASN A 135 -12.27 13.09 2.94
CA ASN A 135 -11.78 11.72 3.15
C ASN A 135 -12.63 10.71 2.38
N GLU A 136 -13.96 10.90 2.34
CA GLU A 136 -14.92 10.02 1.67
C GLU A 136 -14.70 9.95 0.15
N ASP A 137 -14.06 10.97 -0.43
CA ASP A 137 -13.77 11.09 -1.85
C ASP A 137 -12.33 10.69 -2.20
N ILE A 138 -11.56 10.15 -1.24
CA ILE A 138 -10.19 9.66 -1.44
C ILE A 138 -10.18 8.15 -1.17
N TYR A 139 -9.73 7.37 -2.14
CA TYR A 139 -9.51 5.94 -2.01
C TYR A 139 -8.04 5.61 -2.28
N LEU A 140 -7.32 5.16 -1.25
CA LEU A 140 -5.94 4.71 -1.39
C LEU A 140 -5.90 3.24 -1.81
N VAL A 141 -5.13 2.96 -2.86
CA VAL A 141 -4.92 1.61 -3.37
C VAL A 141 -3.45 1.26 -3.24
N GLU A 142 -3.16 0.04 -2.81
CA GLU A 142 -1.85 -0.58 -3.03
C GLU A 142 -1.97 -1.67 -4.09
N TYR A 143 -0.96 -1.80 -4.93
CA TYR A 143 -0.86 -2.88 -5.91
C TYR A 143 0.56 -3.43 -5.97
N GLU A 144 0.65 -4.72 -6.25
CA GLU A 144 1.92 -5.36 -6.56
C GLU A 144 2.32 -4.98 -7.99
N THR A 145 3.53 -4.46 -8.15
CA THR A 145 4.10 -4.11 -9.45
C THR A 145 4.44 -5.37 -10.27
N GLN A 146 5.04 -5.20 -11.44
CA GLN A 146 5.56 -6.34 -12.21
C GLN A 146 6.70 -7.07 -11.48
N ASP A 147 7.41 -6.36 -10.60
CA ASP A 147 8.43 -6.96 -9.75
C ASP A 147 7.77 -7.60 -8.52
N GLU A 148 8.05 -8.89 -8.32
CA GLU A 148 7.42 -9.68 -7.26
C GLU A 148 7.74 -9.10 -5.87
N ASN A 149 6.71 -8.94 -5.04
CA ASN A 149 6.72 -8.35 -3.71
C ASN A 149 7.15 -6.88 -3.67
N VAL A 150 7.21 -6.19 -4.81
CA VAL A 150 7.40 -4.74 -4.87
C VAL A 150 6.03 -4.08 -5.04
N TYR A 151 5.70 -3.16 -4.14
CA TYR A 151 4.40 -2.49 -4.11
C TYR A 151 4.53 -1.01 -4.43
N SER A 152 3.51 -0.48 -5.09
CA SER A 152 3.32 0.96 -5.29
C SER A 152 1.90 1.32 -4.86
N TYR A 153 1.66 2.62 -4.66
CA TYR A 153 0.40 3.14 -4.15
C TYR A 153 -0.22 4.10 -5.15
N LEU A 154 -1.55 4.11 -5.20
CA LEU A 154 -2.34 5.06 -5.98
C LEU A 154 -3.21 5.88 -5.04
N VAL A 155 -3.33 7.17 -5.35
CA VAL A 155 -4.36 8.04 -4.79
C VAL A 155 -5.45 8.18 -5.84
N VAL A 156 -6.60 7.58 -5.56
CA VAL A 156 -7.78 7.62 -6.42
C VAL A 156 -8.77 8.57 -5.78
N VAL A 157 -9.36 9.47 -6.57
CA VAL A 157 -10.32 10.46 -6.05
C VAL A 157 -11.63 10.43 -6.82
N ARG A 158 -12.70 10.79 -6.11
CA ARG A 158 -14.06 10.91 -6.65
C ARG A 158 -14.38 12.38 -6.89
N GLU A 159 -14.82 12.69 -8.10
CA GLU A 159 -15.34 13.99 -8.47
C GLU A 159 -16.79 14.16 -8.03
N ASN A 160 -17.28 15.41 -8.01
CA ASN A 160 -18.66 15.71 -7.63
C ASN A 160 -19.74 15.04 -8.51
N ASP A 161 -19.38 14.62 -9.72
CA ASP A 161 -20.27 13.88 -10.63
C ASP A 161 -20.24 12.36 -10.41
N GLY A 162 -19.48 11.89 -9.41
CA GLY A 162 -19.32 10.48 -9.06
C GLY A 162 -18.19 9.77 -9.81
N THR A 163 -17.47 10.45 -10.70
CA THR A 163 -16.40 9.84 -11.50
C THR A 163 -15.14 9.61 -10.66
N TRP A 164 -14.59 8.40 -10.76
CA TRP A 164 -13.31 8.04 -10.15
C TRP A 164 -12.15 8.19 -11.12
N HIS A 165 -11.02 8.71 -10.65
CA HIS A 165 -9.77 8.71 -11.42
C HIS A 165 -8.54 8.74 -10.51
N VAL A 166 -7.40 8.29 -11.04
CA VAL A 166 -6.11 8.31 -10.35
C VAL A 166 -5.45 9.68 -10.52
N ILE A 167 -5.09 10.33 -9.42
CA ILE A 167 -4.38 11.63 -9.43
C ILE A 167 -2.91 11.51 -9.07
N HIS A 168 -2.50 10.39 -8.47
CA HIS A 168 -1.13 10.17 -8.06
C HIS A 168 -0.78 8.69 -8.00
N GLU A 169 0.48 8.40 -8.29
CA GLU A 169 1.11 7.10 -8.13
C GLU A 169 2.49 7.31 -7.52
N GLY A 170 2.81 6.59 -6.45
CA GLY A 170 4.13 6.66 -5.83
C GLY A 170 4.19 6.04 -4.45
N LEU A 171 5.34 6.18 -3.79
CA LEU A 171 5.61 5.64 -2.45
C LEU A 171 5.22 6.58 -1.30
N SER A 172 4.78 7.80 -1.62
CA SER A 172 4.32 8.84 -0.69
C SER A 172 3.20 9.62 -1.35
N TYR A 173 2.21 10.09 -0.58
CA TYR A 173 1.18 11.03 -1.05
C TYR A 173 1.60 12.50 -0.88
N LYS A 174 2.76 12.76 -0.28
CA LYS A 174 3.26 14.12 -0.07
C LYS A 174 3.82 14.67 -1.37
N LYS A 175 3.67 15.98 -1.58
CA LYS A 175 4.17 16.66 -2.77
C LYS A 175 5.70 16.78 -2.71
N GLY A 176 6.40 16.19 -3.68
CA GLY A 176 7.83 16.43 -3.90
C GLY A 176 8.79 15.56 -3.10
N GLU A 177 8.34 14.39 -2.62
CA GLU A 177 9.19 13.32 -2.06
C GLU A 177 9.39 12.18 -3.07
#